data_AF-A0A1G2FID2-F1
#
_entry.id   AF-A0A1G2FID2-F1
#
_cell.length_a   1.000
_cell.length_b   1.000
_cell.length_c   1.000
_cell.angle_alpha   90.00
_cell.angle_beta   90.00
_cell.angle_gamma   90.00
#
_symmetry.space_group_name_H-M   'P 1'
#
loop_
_entity.id
_entity.type
_entity.pdbx_description
1 polymer ?
#
loop_
_entity_poly.entity_id
_entity_poly.type
_entity_poly.pdbx_seq_one_letter_code
_entity_poly.pdbx_strand_id
1 'polypeptide(L)'
;MENTVKIKKRYLFFRKEAKKILRDIFKIKNEQKNLKNIYLDFLQVAFISRSFSDELLNTINYLESQGVLVDIINLKPNLKKLINRVEKIKEKIQKETGLGVVDK
;
A
#
# COMPACT_ATOMS: atom_id res chain seq x y z
N MET A 1 18.11 -1.82 6.80
CA MET A 1 16.88 -0.99 6.79
C MET A 1 16.00 -1.47 7.92
N GLU A 2 15.85 -0.68 8.98
CA GLU A 2 15.23 -1.13 10.25
C GLU A 2 13.69 -1.23 10.18
N ASN A 3 13.04 -0.61 9.18
CA ASN A 3 11.58 -0.54 9.08
C ASN A 3 11.03 -1.23 7.83
N THR A 4 11.62 -2.37 7.46
CA THR A 4 11.21 -3.12 6.27
C THR A 4 10.24 -4.25 6.59
N VAL A 5 9.03 -4.18 6.03
CA VAL A 5 8.03 -5.25 6.09
C VAL A 5 8.18 -6.12 4.84
N LYS A 6 8.69 -7.34 5.04
CA LYS A 6 8.88 -8.31 3.94
C LYS A 6 7.60 -9.03 3.58
N ILE A 7 7.15 -8.91 2.33
CA ILE A 7 5.99 -9.62 1.83
C ILE A 7 6.42 -11.02 1.37
N LYS A 8 6.28 -12.00 2.26
CA LYS A 8 6.73 -13.39 2.04
C LYS A 8 5.89 -14.19 1.03
N LYS A 9 4.71 -13.70 0.66
CA LYS A 9 3.82 -14.42 -0.27
C LYS A 9 4.16 -14.09 -1.72
N ARG A 10 4.27 -15.13 -2.54
CA ARG A 10 4.51 -14.98 -3.99
C ARG A 10 3.29 -14.45 -4.76
N TYR A 11 2.08 -14.75 -4.28
CA TYR A 11 0.84 -14.35 -4.93
C TYR A 11 -0.09 -13.70 -3.90
N LEU A 12 -0.60 -12.50 -4.22
CA LEU A 12 -1.46 -11.71 -3.34
C LEU A 12 -2.79 -11.44 -4.05
N PHE A 13 -3.85 -12.13 -3.64
CA PHE A 13 -5.13 -12.12 -4.34
C PHE A 13 -6.21 -11.33 -3.61
N PHE A 14 -6.16 -11.28 -2.28
CA PHE A 14 -7.30 -10.88 -1.48
C PHE A 14 -7.04 -9.60 -0.71
N ARG A 15 -8.10 -8.78 -0.55
CA ARG A 15 -8.09 -7.58 0.30
C ARG A 15 -7.62 -7.86 1.73
N LYS A 16 -7.99 -9.02 2.29
CA LYS A 16 -7.56 -9.43 3.63
C LYS A 16 -6.04 -9.48 3.80
N GLU A 17 -5.30 -9.71 2.72
CA GLU A 17 -3.84 -9.75 2.73
C GLU A 17 -3.25 -8.35 2.82
N ALA A 18 -3.80 -7.38 2.09
CA ALA A 18 -3.43 -5.97 2.24
C ALA A 18 -3.78 -5.43 3.64
N LYS A 19 -4.97 -5.76 4.15
CA LYS A 19 -5.36 -5.41 5.54
C LYS A 19 -4.46 -6.05 6.60
N LYS A 20 -3.83 -7.20 6.30
CA LYS A 20 -2.84 -7.80 7.20
C LYS A 20 -1.58 -6.95 7.25
N ILE A 21 -1.10 -6.44 6.11
CA ILE A 21 0.06 -5.52 6.06
C ILE A 21 -0.18 -4.30 6.95
N LEU A 22 -1.38 -3.69 6.87
CA LEU A 22 -1.75 -2.57 7.74
C LEU A 22 -1.64 -2.92 9.24
N ARG A 23 -2.17 -4.08 9.63
CA ARG A 23 -2.11 -4.55 11.02
C ARG A 23 -0.68 -4.79 11.49
N ASP A 24 0.16 -5.35 10.62
CA ASP A 24 1.57 -5.61 10.94
C ASP A 24 2.33 -4.29 11.10
N ILE A 25 2.05 -3.29 10.26
CA ILE A 25 2.60 -1.93 10.39
C ILE A 25 2.16 -1.24 11.69
N PHE A 26 0.89 -1.36 12.07
CA PHE A 26 0.42 -0.74 13.31
C PHE A 26 1.10 -1.28 14.56
N LYS A 27 1.39 -2.59 14.59
CA LYS A 27 2.16 -3.18 15.68
C LYS A 27 3.54 -2.53 15.79
N ILE A 28 4.24 -2.38 14.66
CA ILE A 28 5.55 -1.72 14.60
C ILE A 28 5.44 -0.26 15.07
N LYS A 29 4.42 0.48 14.60
CA LYS A 29 4.19 1.88 15.01
C LYS A 29 3.94 2.02 16.52
N ASN A 30 3.20 1.09 17.12
CA ASN A 30 2.93 1.11 18.56
C ASN A 30 4.20 0.82 19.38
N GLU A 31 5.10 -0.01 18.86
CA GLU A 31 6.39 -0.32 19.48
C GLU A 31 7.42 0.81 19.25
N GLN A 32 7.29 1.57 18.15
CA GLN A 32 8.19 2.64 17.75
C GLN A 32 7.46 3.98 17.60
N LYS A 33 7.38 4.75 18.69
CA LYS A 33 6.64 6.03 18.75
C LYS A 33 7.01 7.05 17.66
N ASN A 34 8.20 6.95 17.07
CA ASN A 34 8.71 7.88 16.05
C ASN A 34 8.86 7.24 14.65
N LEU A 35 8.09 6.19 14.34
CA LEU A 35 8.12 5.55 13.03
C LEU A 35 7.62 6.51 11.93
N LYS A 36 8.56 7.12 11.20
CA LYS A 36 8.25 8.02 10.08
C LYS A 36 8.15 7.32 8.73
N ASN A 37 9.01 6.34 8.49
CA ASN A 37 9.13 5.69 7.17
C ASN A 37 9.07 4.17 7.29
N ILE A 38 8.33 3.53 6.39
CA ILE A 38 8.19 2.09 6.27
C ILE A 38 8.48 1.66 4.84
N TYR A 39 9.23 0.59 4.69
CA TYR A 39 9.52 0.00 3.38
C TYR A 39 8.76 -1.32 3.24
N LEU A 40 7.89 -1.42 2.23
CA LEU A 40 7.22 -2.65 1.86
C LEU A 40 8.06 -3.38 0.81
N ASP A 41 8.64 -4.52 1.17
CA ASP A 41 9.51 -5.29 0.29
C ASP A 41 8.74 -6.36 -0.49
N PHE A 42 8.62 -6.13 -1.81
CA PHE A 42 7.89 -6.97 -2.76
C PHE A 42 8.80 -7.97 -3.51
N LEU A 43 10.05 -8.17 -3.09
CA LEU A 43 11.03 -9.02 -3.80
C LEU A 43 10.48 -10.41 -4.19
N GLN A 44 9.75 -11.06 -3.28
CA GLN A 44 9.21 -12.40 -3.51
C GLN A 44 7.87 -12.40 -4.27
N VAL A 45 7.23 -11.24 -4.42
CA VAL A 45 5.92 -11.13 -5.04
C VAL A 45 6.04 -11.26 -6.56
N ALA A 46 5.32 -12.21 -7.13
CA ALA A 46 5.24 -12.41 -8.58
C ALA A 46 3.93 -11.87 -9.16
N PHE A 47 2.87 -11.83 -8.35
CA PHE A 47 1.54 -11.45 -8.79
C PHE A 47 0.76 -10.74 -7.68
N ILE A 48 0.00 -9.73 -8.08
CA ILE A 48 -1.02 -9.10 -7.24
C ILE A 48 -2.32 -8.99 -8.03
N SER A 49 -3.46 -9.18 -7.37
CA SER A 49 -4.76 -8.96 -8.00
C SER A 49 -5.13 -7.46 -8.01
N ARG A 50 -6.14 -7.12 -8.80
CA ARG A 50 -6.75 -5.78 -8.79
C ARG A 50 -7.33 -5.43 -7.42
N SER A 51 -8.04 -6.36 -6.79
CA SER A 51 -8.67 -6.15 -5.48
C SER A 51 -7.65 -5.97 -4.36
N PHE A 52 -6.54 -6.71 -4.40
CA PHE A 52 -5.41 -6.49 -3.50
C PHE A 52 -4.78 -5.11 -3.71
N SER A 53 -4.52 -4.73 -4.96
CA SER A 53 -3.91 -3.43 -5.30
C SER A 53 -4.76 -2.25 -4.82
N ASP A 54 -6.08 -2.35 -5.00
CA ASP A 54 -7.04 -1.34 -4.53
C ASP A 54 -6.99 -1.15 -3.01
N GLU A 55 -6.98 -2.25 -2.26
CA GLU A 55 -6.90 -2.22 -0.80
C GLU A 55 -5.50 -1.80 -0.30
N LEU A 56 -4.44 -2.16 -1.01
CA LEU A 56 -3.08 -1.71 -0.71
C LEU A 56 -2.97 -0.18 -0.82
N LEU A 57 -3.52 0.42 -1.87
CA LEU A 57 -3.54 1.88 -2.02
C LEU A 57 -4.35 2.55 -0.91
N ASN A 58 -5.51 1.98 -0.52
CA ASN A 58 -6.26 2.49 0.64
C ASN A 58 -5.43 2.41 1.93
N THR A 59 -4.70 1.31 2.12
CA THR A 59 -3.82 1.09 3.26
C THR A 59 -2.69 2.13 3.32
N ILE A 60 -2.05 2.41 2.18
CA ILE A 60 -0.98 3.41 2.07
C ILE A 60 -1.52 4.80 2.36
N ASN A 61 -2.58 5.23 1.67
CA ASN A 61 -3.17 6.55 1.86
C ASN A 61 -3.59 6.79 3.33
N TYR A 62 -4.14 5.75 3.96
CA TYR A 62 -4.49 5.82 5.37
C TYR A 62 -3.25 6.00 6.27
N LEU A 63 -2.18 5.24 6.05
CA LEU A 63 -0.93 5.38 6.82
C LEU A 63 -0.28 6.76 6.63
N GLU A 64 -0.26 7.27 5.40
CA GLU A 64 0.28 8.59 5.08
C GLU A 64 -0.51 9.71 5.75
N SER A 65 -1.84 9.61 5.78
CA SER A 65 -2.68 10.55 6.55
C SER A 65 -2.43 10.51 8.07
N GLN A 66 -1.74 9.47 8.56
CA GLN A 66 -1.32 9.33 9.95
C GLN A 66 0.16 9.70 10.16
N GLY A 67 0.79 10.36 9.16
CA GLY A 67 2.17 10.84 9.21
C GLY A 67 3.24 9.78 8.94
N VAL A 68 2.87 8.62 8.39
CA VAL A 68 3.79 7.52 8.08
C VAL A 68 3.99 7.42 6.57
N LEU A 69 5.20 7.68 6.10
CA LEU A 69 5.59 7.50 4.70
C LEU A 69 5.78 6.01 4.40
N VAL A 70 5.20 5.56 3.28
CA VAL A 70 5.27 4.15 2.86
C VAL A 70 5.91 4.04 1.49
N ASP A 71 7.11 3.45 1.44
CA ASP A 71 7.84 3.19 0.21
C ASP A 71 7.69 1.73 -0.20
N ILE A 72 7.29 1.47 -1.45
CA ILE A 72 7.30 0.11 -2.02
C ILE A 72 8.64 -0.14 -2.71
N ILE A 73 9.39 -1.12 -2.22
CA ILE A 73 10.70 -1.52 -2.77
C ILE A 73 10.62 -2.89 -3.44
N ASN A 74 11.57 -3.15 -4.37
CA ASN A 74 11.66 -4.41 -5.13
C ASN A 74 10.37 -4.79 -5.90
N LEU A 75 9.55 -3.80 -6.26
CA LEU A 75 8.34 -4.02 -7.02
C LEU A 75 8.67 -4.30 -8.50
N LYS A 76 8.23 -5.44 -9.01
CA LYS A 76 8.42 -5.79 -10.42
C LYS A 76 7.69 -4.81 -11.35
N PRO A 77 8.25 -4.48 -12.54
CA PRO A 77 7.68 -3.47 -13.43
C PRO A 77 6.22 -3.74 -13.86
N ASN A 78 5.86 -5.01 -14.07
CA ASN A 78 4.49 -5.40 -14.41
C ASN A 78 3.49 -5.11 -13.27
N LEU A 79 3.91 -5.32 -12.02
CA LEU A 79 3.10 -5.01 -10.84
C LEU A 79 2.96 -3.50 -10.66
N LYS A 80 4.04 -2.73 -10.88
CA LYS A 80 4.00 -1.26 -10.89
C LYS A 80 2.98 -0.73 -11.91
N LYS A 81 2.99 -1.26 -13.14
CA LYS A 81 2.01 -0.90 -14.17
C LYS A 81 0.57 -1.17 -13.70
N LEU A 82 0.32 -2.28 -13.02
CA LEU A 82 -1.00 -2.61 -12.49
C LEU A 82 -1.42 -1.62 -11.40
N ILE A 83 -0.56 -1.36 -10.39
CA ILE A 83 -0.85 -0.41 -9.30
C ILE A 83 -1.16 0.98 -9.85
N ASN A 84 -0.32 1.50 -10.75
CA ASN A 84 -0.55 2.82 -11.36
C ASN A 84 -1.86 2.87 -12.16
N ARG A 85 -2.23 1.77 -12.82
CA ARG A 85 -3.54 1.68 -13.50
C ARG A 85 -4.69 1.64 -12.49
N VAL A 86 -4.48 1.08 -11.30
CA VAL A 86 -5.47 1.10 -10.21
C VAL A 86 -5.69 2.51 -9.73
N GLU A 87 -4.61 3.17 -9.37
CA GLU A 87 -4.59 4.55 -8.88
C GLU A 87 -5.28 5.51 -9.86
N LYS A 88 -4.87 5.52 -11.13
CA LYS A 88 -5.51 6.37 -12.16
C LYS A 88 -7.01 6.16 -12.31
N ILE A 89 -7.47 4.91 -12.22
CA ILE A 89 -8.91 4.62 -12.30
C ILE A 89 -9.63 5.15 -11.06
N LYS A 90 -9.03 5.04 -9.87
CA LYS A 90 -9.62 5.59 -8.63
C LYS A 90 -9.71 7.11 -8.69
N GLU A 91 -8.64 7.78 -9.11
CA GLU A 91 -8.63 9.24 -9.31
C GLU A 91 -9.71 9.67 -10.30
N LYS A 92 -9.87 8.94 -11.41
CA LYS A 92 -10.91 9.22 -12.40
C LYS A 92 -12.32 9.10 -11.78
N ILE A 93 -12.60 8.01 -11.07
CA ILE A 93 -13.90 7.80 -10.41
C ILE A 93 -14.16 8.89 -9.36
N GLN A 94 -13.15 9.27 -8.56
CA GLN A 94 -13.28 10.35 -7.57
C GLN A 94 -13.66 11.68 -8.21
N LYS A 95 -13.00 12.04 -9.33
CA LYS A 95 -13.30 13.25 -10.09
C LYS A 95 -14.72 13.23 -10.66
N GLU A 96 -15.17 12.10 -11.19
CA GLU A 96 -16.50 11.96 -11.80
C GLU A 96 -17.64 11.94 -10.76
N THR A 97 -17.38 11.44 -9.55
CA THR A 97 -18.40 11.28 -8.49
C THR A 97 -18.46 12.41 -7.47
N GLY A 98 -17.53 13.38 -7.52
CA GLY A 98 -17.48 14.49 -6.56
C GLY A 98 -17.02 14.09 -5.15
N LEU A 99 -16.59 12.85 -4.94
CA LEU A 99 -16.05 12.36 -3.68
C LEU A 99 -14.57 12.79 -3.54
N GLY A 100 -14.35 14.05 -3.16
CA GLY A 100 -13.11 14.50 -2.49
C GLY A 100 -12.25 15.54 -3.24
N VAL A 101 -12.55 16.83 -3.01
CA VAL A 101 -11.47 17.79 -2.73
C VAL A 101 -11.19 17.63 -1.23
N VAL A 102 -10.13 16.90 -0.89
CA VAL A 102 -9.45 17.13 0.38
C VAL A 102 -8.17 17.82 -0.05
N ASP A 103 -8.16 19.14 0.13
CA ASP A 103 -7.00 19.99 -0.12
C ASP A 103 -5.79 19.39 0.59
N LYS A 104 -4.70 19.22 -0.17
CA LYS A 104 -3.38 18.86 0.35
C LYS A 104 -2.77 20.05 1.08
#